data_AF-A0A7K3DBQ6-F1
#
_entry.id   AF-A0A7K3DBQ6-F1
#
_cell.length_a   1.000
_cell.length_b   1.000
_cell.length_c   1.000
_cell.angle_alpha   90.00
_cell.angle_beta   90.00
_cell.angle_gamma   90.00
#
_symmetry.space_group_name_H-M   'P 1'
#
loop_
_entity.id
_entity.type
_entity.pdbx_description
1 polymer ?
#
loop_
_entity_poly.entity_id
_entity_poly.type
_entity_poly.pdbx_seq_one_letter_code
_entity_poly.pdbx_strand_id
1 'polypeptide(L)' 'PDAEDPVGIKGVGEIGIVGAAAAIANAVRHATGVRHRSLPIRPDRVLRAGTVLGEEREEHRA' A
#
# COMPACT_ATOMS: atom_id res chain seq x y z
N PRO A 1 -16.70 6.63 21.97
CA PRO A 1 -16.25 7.61 22.99
C PRO A 1 -14.84 7.25 23.44
N ASP A 2 -14.03 8.22 23.86
CA ASP A 2 -12.79 7.94 24.59
C ASP A 2 -13.14 7.79 26.07
N ALA A 3 -12.67 6.73 26.72
CA ALA A 3 -12.99 6.43 28.11
C ALA A 3 -12.18 7.30 29.09
N GLU A 4 -11.04 7.83 28.64
CA GLU A 4 -10.12 8.63 29.45
C GLU A 4 -10.33 10.14 29.26
N ASP A 5 -11.15 10.56 28.29
CA ASP A 5 -11.50 11.96 28.06
C ASP A 5 -12.88 12.27 28.69
N PRO A 6 -12.97 13.19 29.68
CA PRO A 6 -14.22 13.52 30.37
C PRO A 6 -15.36 14.01 29.48
N VAL A 7 -15.05 14.52 28.29
CA VAL A 7 -16.03 14.97 27.28
C VAL A 7 -16.09 14.03 26.06
N GLY A 8 -15.31 12.95 26.07
CA GLY A 8 -15.34 11.86 25.10
C GLY A 8 -14.84 12.22 23.70
N ILE A 9 -14.09 13.33 23.56
CA ILE A 9 -13.65 13.88 22.28
C ILE A 9 -12.46 13.06 21.73
N LYS A 10 -12.35 13.00 20.40
CA LYS A 10 -11.18 12.41 19.71
C LYS A 10 -10.68 13.35 18.62
N GLY A 11 -9.35 13.45 18.49
CA GLY A 11 -8.72 14.10 17.37
C GLY A 11 -8.93 13.31 16.08
N VAL A 12 -9.44 13.96 15.03
CA VAL A 12 -9.72 13.32 13.72
C VAL A 12 -9.06 14.02 12.53
N GLY A 13 -8.31 15.10 12.78
CA GLY A 13 -7.78 15.98 11.72
C GLY A 13 -6.86 15.28 10.72
N GLU A 14 -6.17 14.22 11.13
CA GLU A 14 -5.19 13.52 10.27
C GLU A 14 -5.73 12.22 9.65
N ILE A 15 -6.94 11.78 10.01
CA ILE A 15 -7.47 10.46 9.61
C ILE A 15 -7.47 10.29 8.09
N GLY A 16 -7.72 11.37 7.34
CA GLY A 16 -7.71 11.35 5.88
C GLY A 16 -6.35 10.99 5.28
N ILE A 17 -5.24 11.35 5.93
CA ILE A 17 -3.89 11.13 5.38
C ILE A 17 -3.18 9.93 6.01
N VAL A 18 -3.46 9.59 7.27
CA VAL A 18 -2.80 8.48 8.00
C VAL A 18 -2.86 7.17 7.21
N GLY A 19 -4.01 6.86 6.59
CA GLY A 19 -4.20 5.63 5.81
C GLY A 19 -3.74 5.69 4.35
N ALA A 20 -3.44 6.88 3.81
CA ALA A 20 -3.35 7.09 2.36
C ALA A 20 -2.22 6.28 1.71
N ALA A 21 -0.99 6.36 2.26
CA ALA A 21 0.15 5.63 1.70
C ALA A 21 -0.04 4.10 1.79
N ALA A 22 -0.63 3.62 2.88
CA ALA A 22 -0.93 2.20 3.07
C ALA A 22 -2.01 1.71 2.09
N ALA A 23 -3.07 2.49 1.89
CA ALA A 23 -4.14 2.19 0.94
C ALA A 23 -3.60 2.07 -0.49
N ILE A 24 -2.78 3.03 -0.93
CA ILE A 24 -2.14 3.00 -2.25
C ILE A 24 -1.21 1.79 -2.37
N ALA A 25 -0.35 1.52 -1.38
CA ALA A 25 0.56 0.37 -1.41
C ALA A 25 -0.19 -0.98 -1.47
N ASN A 26 -1.32 -1.08 -0.77
CA ASN A 26 -2.18 -2.27 -0.83
C ASN A 26 -2.85 -2.42 -2.20
N ALA A 27 -3.33 -1.32 -2.80
CA ALA A 27 -3.91 -1.33 -4.14
C ALA A 27 -2.89 -1.77 -5.20
N VAL A 28 -1.67 -1.26 -5.16
CA VAL A 28 -0.59 -1.68 -6.07
C VAL A 28 -0.29 -3.17 -5.90
N ARG A 29 -0.17 -3.67 -4.66
CA ARG A 29 -0.01 -5.11 -4.40
C ARG A 29 -1.17 -5.92 -4.95
N HIS A 30 -2.40 -5.46 -4.78
CA HIS A 30 -3.58 -6.16 -5.27
C HIS A 30 -3.57 -6.27 -6.80
N ALA A 31 -3.22 -5.18 -7.50
CA ALA A 31 -3.19 -5.13 -8.96
C ALA A 31 -2.01 -5.90 -9.57
N THR A 32 -0.85 -5.89 -8.92
CA THR A 32 0.41 -6.38 -9.52
C THR A 32 0.95 -7.67 -8.88
N GLY A 33 0.46 -8.05 -7.70
CA GLY A 33 1.07 -9.10 -6.86
C GLY A 33 2.35 -8.65 -6.13
N VAL A 34 2.96 -7.53 -6.51
CA VAL A 34 4.22 -7.02 -5.93
C VAL A 34 3.95 -6.22 -4.66
N ARG A 35 4.63 -6.54 -3.56
CA ARG A 35 4.59 -5.73 -2.33
C ARG A 35 5.77 -4.76 -2.25
N HIS A 36 5.52 -3.48 -2.51
CA HIS A 36 6.50 -2.42 -2.23
C HIS A 36 6.56 -2.11 -0.72
N ARG A 37 7.77 -2.13 -0.15
CA ARG A 37 8.04 -1.85 1.29
C ARG A 37 8.71 -0.50 1.54
N SER A 38 9.11 0.19 0.48
CA SER A 38 9.80 1.47 0.55
C SER A 38 9.00 2.52 -0.21
N LEU A 39 8.77 3.65 0.42
CA LEU A 39 8.17 4.83 -0.19
C LEU A 39 9.27 5.77 -0.76
N PRO A 40 8.94 6.62 -1.75
CA PRO A 40 7.69 6.65 -2.51
C PRO A 40 7.57 5.46 -3.48
N ILE A 41 6.33 5.06 -3.79
CA ILE A 41 6.04 4.09 -4.85
C ILE A 41 6.01 4.86 -6.17
N ARG A 42 7.13 4.87 -6.89
CA ARG A 42 7.23 5.53 -8.20
C ARG A 42 6.82 4.58 -9.34
N PRO A 43 6.27 5.09 -10.45
CA PRO A 43 5.88 4.26 -11.60
C PRO A 43 7.00 3.36 -12.13
N ASP A 44 8.24 3.84 -12.19
CA ASP A 44 9.38 3.05 -12.66
C ASP A 44 9.66 1.82 -11.77
N ARG A 45 9.47 1.95 -10.46
CA ARG A 45 9.61 0.83 -9.52
C ARG A 45 8.48 -0.20 -9.69
N VAL A 46 7.27 0.26 -10.01
CA VAL A 46 6.13 -0.63 -10.28
C VAL A 46 6.37 -1.42 -11.58
N LEU A 47 6.80 -0.73 -12.65
CA LEU A 47 7.07 -1.35 -13.94
C LEU A 47 8.19 -2.40 -13.86
N ARG A 48 9.34 -2.06 -13.23
CA ARG A 48 10.45 -3.02 -13.07
C ARG A 48 10.08 -4.24 -12.24
N ALA A 49 9.22 -4.08 -11.24
CA ALA A 49 8.83 -5.21 -10.41
C ALA A 49 7.80 -6.11 -11.11
N GLY A 50 6.94 -5.53 -11.96
CA GLY A 50 5.98 -6.28 -12.76
C GLY A 50 6.64 -7.15 -13.84
N THR A 51 7.73 -6.70 -14.45
CA THR A 51 8.45 -7.48 -15.47
C THR A 51 9.07 -8.76 -14.88
N VAL A 52 9.73 -8.67 -13.72
CA VAL A 52 10.35 -9.83 -13.05
C VAL A 52 9.33 -10.91 -12.73
N LEU A 53 8.15 -10.55 -12.20
CA LEU A 53 7.09 -11.53 -11.93
C LEU A 53 6.46 -12.12 -13.20
N GLY A 54 6.46 -11.37 -14.29
CA GLY A 54 5.99 -11.85 -15.59
C GLY A 54 6.88 -12.99 -16.11
N GLU A 55 8.19 -12.78 -16.05
CA GLU A 55 9.23 -13.75 -16.42
C GLU A 55 9.13 -15.02 -15.58
N GLU A 56 9.06 -14.90 -14.24
CA GLU A 56 8.93 -16.05 -13.32
C GLU A 56 7.65 -16.87 -13.56
N ARG A 57 6.54 -16.21 -13.92
CA ARG A 57 5.26 -16.89 -14.19
C ARG A 57 5.22 -17.62 -15.52
N GLU A 58 5.98 -17.14 -16.49
CA GLU A 58 6.09 -17.77 -17.80
C GLU A 58 6.98 -19.01 -17.73
N GLU A 59 8.10 -18.95 -17.01
CA GLU A 59 8.96 -20.11 -16.72
C GLU A 59 8.20 -21.23 -15.99
N HIS A 60 7.40 -20.90 -14.97
CA HIS A 60 6.62 -21.90 -14.24
C HIS A 60 5.49 -22.55 -15.07
N ARG A 61 5.14 -21.98 -16.23
CA ARG A 61 4.11 -22.51 -17.14
C ARG A 61 4.70 -23.40 -18.24
N ALA A 62 5.98 -23.26 -18.55
CA ALA A 62 6.71 -24.05 -19.55
C ALA A 62 7.13 -25.42 -19.00
#